data_AF-A0A5D3J7W9-F1
#
_entry.id   AF-A0A5D3J7W9-F1
#
_cell.length_a   1.000
_cell.length_b   1.000
_cell.length_c   1.000
_cell.angle_alpha   90.00
_cell.angle_beta   90.00
_cell.angle_gamma   90.00
#
_symmetry.space_group_name_H-M   'P 1'
#
loop_
_entity.id
_entity.type
_entity.pdbx_description
1 polymer ?
#
loop_
_entity_poly.entity_id
_entity_poly.type
_entity_poly.pdbx_seq_one_letter_code
_entity_poly.pdbx_strand_id
1 'polypeptide(L)' 'RLDTLWQTEPIPFRRQNHGDYLIPSLTLRPELAPGQSGLAVHLRSE' A
#
# COMPACT_ATOMS: atom_id res chain seq x y z
N ARG A 1 8.99 17.02 17.64
CA ARG A 1 8.14 16.24 16.69
C ARG A 1 8.24 16.79 15.26
N LEU A 2 8.50 18.09 15.08
CA LEU A 2 8.82 18.65 13.75
C LEU A 2 10.29 18.45 13.35
N ASP A 3 11.18 18.16 14.31
CA ASP A 3 12.64 18.05 14.12
C ASP A 3 13.03 17.03 13.03
N THR A 4 12.19 16.02 12.81
CA THR A 4 12.41 14.96 11.82
C THR A 4 11.37 14.96 10.70
N LEU A 5 10.59 16.02 10.51
CA LEU A 5 9.44 16.03 9.59
C LEU A 5 9.81 15.60 8.15
N TRP A 6 10.97 16.03 7.66
CA TRP A 6 11.45 15.71 6.32
C TRP A 6 12.36 14.47 6.26
N GLN A 7 12.59 13.82 7.40
CA GLN A 7 13.51 12.69 7.55
C GLN A 7 12.77 11.40 7.89
N THR A 8 11.64 11.50 8.58
CA THR A 8 10.80 10.35 8.91
C THR A 8 10.25 9.74 7.63
N GLU A 9 10.52 8.45 7.43
CA GLU A 9 10.05 7.69 6.28
C GLU A 9 8.51 7.77 6.18
N PRO A 10 7.93 8.02 4.99
CA PRO A 10 6.50 7.97 4.79
C PRO A 10 5.93 6.58 5.06
N ILE A 11 4.62 6.51 5.32
CA ILE A 11 3.92 5.24 5.37
C ILE A 11 3.96 4.58 3.98
N PRO A 12 4.37 3.30 3.84
CA PRO A 12 4.58 2.66 2.55
C PRO A 12 3.26 2.16 1.92
N PHE A 13 2.34 3.07 1.64
CA PHE A 13 1.10 2.73 0.95
C PHE A 13 1.33 2.26 -0.49
N ARG A 14 0.57 1.24 -0.90
CA ARG A 14 0.55 0.74 -2.28
C ARG A 14 -0.01 1.78 -3.24
N ARG A 15 0.56 1.85 -4.46
CA ARG A 15 0.17 2.85 -5.47
C ARG A 15 -0.98 2.31 -6.32
N GLN A 16 -2.07 3.07 -6.43
CA GLN A 16 -3.25 2.65 -7.19
C GLN A 16 -2.95 2.36 -8.67
N ASN A 17 -2.31 3.32 -9.37
CA ASN A 17 -2.14 3.28 -10.83
C ASN A 17 -0.76 2.75 -11.25
N HIS A 18 -0.14 1.91 -10.43
CA HIS A 18 1.21 1.38 -10.68
C HIS A 18 1.27 -0.15 -10.59
N GLY A 19 0.15 -0.81 -10.86
CA GLY A 19 0.08 -2.27 -10.94
C GLY A 19 -0.33 -2.98 -9.65
N ASP A 20 -0.38 -2.31 -8.50
CA ASP A 20 -0.78 -2.98 -7.25
C ASP A 20 -2.28 -3.34 -7.21
N TYR A 21 -3.11 -2.58 -7.94
CA TYR A 21 -4.56 -2.77 -7.99
C TYR A 21 -5.02 -3.13 -9.40
N LEU A 22 -6.05 -3.96 -9.48
CA LEU A 22 -6.78 -4.20 -10.71
C LEU A 22 -7.57 -2.95 -11.09
N ILE A 23 -7.54 -2.59 -12.37
CA ILE A 23 -8.32 -1.47 -12.92
C ILE A 23 -9.35 -2.09 -13.88
N PRO A 24 -10.65 -1.73 -13.81
CA PRO A 24 -11.22 -0.61 -13.05
C PRO A 24 -11.76 -0.94 -11.65
N SER A 25 -11.68 -2.20 -11.19
CA SER A 25 -12.32 -2.62 -9.93
C SER A 25 -11.69 -2.02 -8.67
N LEU A 26 -10.45 -1.53 -8.76
CA LEU A 26 -9.65 -1.01 -7.64
C LEU A 26 -9.49 -1.99 -6.48
N THR A 27 -9.59 -3.28 -6.77
CA THR A 27 -9.29 -4.36 -5.83
C THR A 27 -7.80 -4.68 -5.87
N LEU A 28 -7.18 -4.93 -4.71
CA LEU A 28 -5.77 -5.35 -4.66
C LEU A 28 -5.59 -6.64 -5.46
N ARG A 29 -4.48 -6.74 -6.21
CA ARG A 29 -4.16 -7.99 -6.90
C ARG A 29 -4.04 -9.16 -5.91
N PRO A 30 -4.64 -10.32 -6.21
CA PRO A 30 -4.71 -11.43 -5.27
C PRO A 30 -3.32 -12.02 -4.96
N GLU A 31 -2.33 -11.81 -5.82
CA GLU A 31 -0.96 -12.28 -5.59
C GLU A 31 -0.21 -11.45 -4.54
N LEU A 32 -0.64 -10.21 -4.25
CA LEU A 32 0.09 -9.28 -3.37
C LEU A 32 -0.21 -9.45 -1.88
N ALA A 33 -1.39 -9.97 -1.53
CA ALA A 33 -1.76 -10.30 -0.16
C ALA A 33 -2.72 -11.51 -0.14
N PRO A 34 -2.24 -12.72 -0.47
CA PRO A 34 -3.10 -13.89 -0.65
C PRO A 34 -3.89 -14.22 0.62
N GLY A 35 -5.21 -14.33 0.49
CA GLY A 35 -6.11 -14.66 1.60
C GLY A 35 -6.29 -13.56 2.65
N GLN A 36 -5.70 -12.37 2.44
CA GLN A 36 -5.82 -11.24 3.38
C GLN A 36 -6.83 -10.21 2.89
N SER A 37 -7.41 -9.46 3.82
CA SER A 37 -8.33 -8.36 3.56
C SER A 37 -8.27 -7.32 4.70
N GLY A 38 -8.99 -6.21 4.56
CA GLY A 38 -8.96 -5.09 5.52
C GLY A 38 -7.87 -4.07 5.23
N LEU A 39 -7.70 -3.08 6.10
CA LEU A 39 -6.86 -1.90 5.82
C LEU A 39 -5.36 -2.23 5.68
N ALA A 40 -4.87 -3.27 6.37
CA ALA A 40 -3.46 -3.61 6.40
C ALA A 40 -2.91 -4.03 5.02
N VAL A 41 -3.75 -4.55 4.12
CA VAL A 41 -3.31 -5.02 2.79
C VAL A 41 -2.82 -3.88 1.89
N HIS A 42 -3.13 -2.63 2.24
CA HIS A 42 -2.69 -1.44 1.51
C HIS A 42 -1.26 -1.01 1.85
N LEU A 43 -0.60 -1.64 2.82
CA LEU A 43 0.82 -1.47 3.07
C LEU A 43 1.62 -2.44 2.19
N ARG A 44 2.77 -1.99 1.69
CA ARG A 44 3.76 -2.88 1.08
C ARG A 44 4.41 -3.71 2.17
N SER A 45 4.40 -5.03 1.99
CA SER A 45 5.25 -5.94 2.76
C SER A 45 6.71 -5.62 2.39
N GLU A 46 7.58 -5.47 3.38
CA GLU A 46 9.03 -5.41 3.15
C GLU A 46 9.56 -6.67 2.47
#